data_AF-A0A9X5X6C6-F1
#
_entry.id   AF-A0A9X5X6C6-F1
#
_cell.length_a   1.000
_cell.length_b   1.000
_cell.length_c   1.000
_cell.angle_alpha   90.00
_cell.angle_beta   90.00
_cell.angle_gamma   90.00
#
_symmetry.space_group_name_H-M   'P 1'
#
loop_
_entity.id
_entity.type
_entity.pdbx_description
1 polymer ?
#
loop_
_entity_poly.entity_id
_entity_poly.type
_entity_poly.pdbx_seq_one_letter_code
_entity_poly.pdbx_strand_id
1 'polypeptide(L)'
;LVDTGDELPFVDEPALLLGQYLSALDILTAEEEENLHVRMLKGALALGHTRVVFKPHPSAPARWSRLLEKEAEKLGADLTVLDTPVLAEVLYQRMRPALVVGCFSTALLTASALYGLPVARVGTGPLLDRLTPYENSNRVPVTIVDALLPELTDESAVNEQRRSMDVTALTDLVRAVGFAMQPKIYPDLRPAAETYLTRHLNHHTRRYFKRKRLTSLALPGAVPAQLAFIPRNATVRRVARRARSLKRAVGR
;
A
#
# COMPACT_ATOMS: atom_id res chain seq x y z
N LEU A 1 -26.16 21.28 -8.92
CA LEU A 1 -25.59 19.97 -8.54
C LEU A 1 -26.72 18.98 -8.66
N VAL A 2 -26.71 18.15 -9.69
CA VAL A 2 -27.71 17.09 -9.83
C VAL A 2 -27.55 16.16 -8.64
N ASP A 3 -28.66 15.79 -8.02
CA ASP A 3 -28.74 14.93 -6.85
C ASP A 3 -28.37 13.50 -7.23
N THR A 4 -27.07 13.22 -7.35
CA THR A 4 -26.57 11.88 -7.67
C THR A 4 -26.64 10.93 -6.48
N GLY A 5 -27.16 11.39 -5.33
CA GLY A 5 -27.33 10.56 -4.16
C GLY A 5 -28.45 9.54 -4.33
N ASP A 6 -29.61 9.98 -4.83
CA ASP A 6 -30.85 9.22 -4.76
C ASP A 6 -30.97 8.05 -5.76
N GLU A 7 -30.02 7.90 -6.68
CA GLU A 7 -29.92 6.76 -7.60
C GLU A 7 -28.98 5.64 -7.09
N LEU A 8 -28.36 5.79 -5.93
CA LEU A 8 -27.50 4.73 -5.39
C LEU A 8 -28.31 3.50 -4.98
N PRO A 9 -27.85 2.28 -5.34
CA PRO A 9 -28.51 1.06 -4.88
C PRO A 9 -28.47 0.99 -3.36
N PHE A 10 -29.59 0.61 -2.75
CA PHE A 10 -29.64 0.36 -1.32
C PHE A 10 -29.12 -1.06 -1.05
N VAL A 11 -27.91 -1.14 -0.50
CA VAL A 11 -27.35 -2.38 0.04
C VAL A 11 -27.03 -2.10 1.50
N ASP A 12 -27.68 -2.86 2.38
CA ASP A 12 -27.57 -2.71 3.83
C ASP A 12 -26.27 -3.37 4.33
N GLU A 13 -25.42 -2.61 5.00
CA GLU A 13 -24.12 -3.01 5.59
C GLU A 13 -23.26 -3.96 4.72
N PRO A 14 -22.97 -3.64 3.44
CA PRO A 14 -22.18 -4.51 2.57
C PRO A 14 -20.69 -4.55 2.97
N ALA A 15 -19.95 -5.50 2.42
CA ALA A 15 -18.51 -5.31 2.23
C ALA A 15 -18.29 -4.38 1.03
N LEU A 16 -17.62 -3.24 1.24
CA LEU A 16 -17.30 -2.27 0.21
C LEU A 16 -15.86 -2.44 -0.27
N LEU A 17 -15.70 -2.87 -1.52
CA LEU A 17 -14.41 -3.03 -2.18
C LEU A 17 -14.04 -1.76 -2.96
N LEU A 18 -12.87 -1.20 -2.67
CA LEU A 18 -12.38 0.03 -3.29
C LEU A 18 -11.31 -0.29 -4.34
N GLY A 19 -11.67 -0.13 -5.61
CA GLY A 19 -10.73 -0.15 -6.72
C GLY A 19 -9.72 0.99 -6.67
N GLN A 20 -8.62 0.83 -7.41
CA GLN A 20 -7.57 1.84 -7.58
C GLN A 20 -7.21 1.98 -9.06
N TYR A 21 -6.11 2.68 -9.34
CA TYR A 21 -5.64 3.05 -10.67
C TYR A 21 -4.22 2.53 -10.89
N LEU A 22 -3.94 1.30 -10.45
CA LEU A 22 -2.58 0.77 -10.36
C LEU A 22 -1.99 0.47 -11.72
N SER A 23 -2.79 -0.04 -12.65
CA SER A 23 -2.35 -0.26 -14.03
C SER A 23 -2.28 1.04 -14.83
N ALA A 24 -3.15 2.01 -14.55
CA ALA A 24 -3.06 3.34 -15.15
C ALA A 24 -1.80 4.12 -14.71
N LEU A 25 -1.17 3.68 -13.62
CA LEU A 25 0.12 4.18 -13.14
C LEU A 25 1.32 3.31 -13.55
N ASP A 26 1.12 2.32 -14.41
CA ASP A 26 2.14 1.33 -14.83
C ASP A 26 2.80 0.59 -13.65
N ILE A 27 2.11 0.48 -12.51
CA ILE A 27 2.61 -0.24 -11.33
C ILE A 27 2.29 -1.74 -11.43
N LEU A 28 1.10 -2.06 -11.93
CA LEU A 28 0.61 -3.41 -12.20
C LEU A 28 0.19 -3.53 -13.67
N THR A 29 0.13 -4.74 -14.20
CA THR A 29 -0.63 -4.98 -15.43
C THR A 29 -2.14 -4.92 -15.13
N ALA A 30 -2.97 -4.75 -16.16
CA ALA A 30 -4.42 -4.80 -16.00
C ALA A 30 -4.89 -6.15 -15.40
N GLU A 31 -4.28 -7.26 -15.82
CA GLU A 31 -4.58 -8.60 -15.29
C GLU A 31 -4.20 -8.72 -13.81
N GLU A 32 -3.07 -8.16 -13.39
CA GLU A 32 -2.67 -8.15 -11.98
C GLU A 32 -3.60 -7.31 -11.11
N GLU A 33 -4.13 -6.20 -11.64
CA GLU A 33 -5.14 -5.37 -10.96
C GLU A 33 -6.51 -6.08 -10.88
N GLU A 34 -6.96 -6.74 -11.94
CA GLU A 34 -8.17 -7.58 -11.88
C GLU A 34 -8.02 -8.71 -10.86
N ASN A 35 -6.87 -9.39 -10.83
CA ASN A 35 -6.56 -10.42 -9.83
C ASN A 35 -6.53 -9.86 -8.40
N LEU A 36 -6.11 -8.61 -8.23
CA LEU A 36 -6.18 -7.91 -6.94
C LEU A 36 -7.64 -7.72 -6.50
N HIS A 37 -8.55 -7.31 -7.40
CA HIS A 37 -9.99 -7.19 -7.08
C HIS A 37 -10.60 -8.54 -6.72
N VAL A 38 -10.26 -9.62 -7.44
CA VAL A 38 -10.73 -10.97 -7.10
C VAL A 38 -10.24 -11.41 -5.72
N ARG A 39 -9.01 -11.05 -5.32
CA ARG A 39 -8.51 -11.31 -3.96
C ARG A 39 -9.26 -10.51 -2.89
N MET A 40 -9.65 -9.26 -3.19
CA MET A 40 -10.50 -8.46 -2.30
C MET A 40 -11.84 -9.15 -2.07
N LEU A 41 -12.50 -9.61 -3.13
CA LEU A 41 -13.77 -10.33 -3.05
C LEU A 41 -13.64 -11.63 -2.25
N LYS A 42 -12.66 -12.47 -2.58
CA LYS A 42 -12.43 -13.75 -1.87
C LYS A 42 -12.16 -13.55 -0.39
N GLY A 43 -11.38 -12.54 -0.02
CA GLY A 43 -11.11 -12.23 1.38
C GLY A 43 -12.33 -11.70 2.14
N ALA A 44 -13.17 -10.87 1.50
CA ALA A 44 -14.43 -10.44 2.11
C ALA A 44 -15.39 -11.62 2.35
N LEU A 45 -15.48 -12.54 1.39
CA LEU A 45 -16.30 -13.75 1.52
C LEU A 45 -15.78 -14.70 2.61
N ALA A 46 -14.45 -14.83 2.74
CA ALA A 46 -13.84 -15.63 3.81
C ALA A 46 -14.18 -15.12 5.22
N LEU A 47 -14.38 -13.80 5.35
CA LEU A 47 -14.87 -13.14 6.56
C LEU A 47 -16.40 -13.24 6.76
N GLY A 48 -17.11 -13.92 5.85
CA GLY A 48 -18.56 -14.13 5.92
C GLY A 48 -19.40 -13.06 5.23
N HIS A 49 -18.81 -12.08 4.54
CA HIS A 49 -19.57 -11.06 3.83
C HIS A 49 -20.03 -11.55 2.45
N THR A 50 -21.34 -11.74 2.28
CA THR A 50 -21.93 -12.23 1.02
C THR A 50 -22.51 -11.12 0.13
N ARG A 51 -22.90 -9.99 0.73
CA ARG A 51 -23.33 -8.76 0.02
C ARG A 51 -22.13 -7.85 -0.18
N VAL A 52 -21.77 -7.60 -1.43
CA VAL A 52 -20.54 -6.91 -1.79
C VAL A 52 -20.84 -5.77 -2.75
N VAL A 53 -20.33 -4.58 -2.43
CA VAL A 53 -20.36 -3.43 -3.33
C VAL A 53 -18.94 -3.18 -3.83
N PHE A 54 -18.72 -3.19 -5.14
CA PHE A 54 -17.46 -2.79 -5.74
C PHE A 54 -17.58 -1.37 -6.28
N LYS A 55 -16.75 -0.48 -5.75
CA LYS A 55 -16.55 0.88 -6.26
C LYS A 55 -15.25 0.91 -7.08
N PRO A 56 -15.33 0.88 -8.43
CA PRO A 56 -14.16 1.03 -9.29
C PRO A 56 -13.57 2.44 -9.16
N HIS A 57 -12.31 2.58 -9.58
CA HIS A 57 -11.70 3.90 -9.73
C HIS A 57 -12.29 4.62 -10.96
N PRO A 58 -12.49 5.95 -10.96
CA PRO A 58 -13.04 6.66 -12.12
C PRO A 58 -12.25 6.47 -13.43
N SER A 59 -10.94 6.23 -13.31
CA SER A 59 -10.04 5.97 -14.45
C SER A 59 -9.95 4.48 -14.83
N ALA A 60 -10.70 3.59 -14.18
CA ALA A 60 -10.71 2.17 -14.48
C ALA A 60 -11.52 1.88 -15.75
N PRO A 61 -10.96 1.17 -16.75
CA PRO A 61 -11.73 0.59 -17.85
C PRO A 61 -12.89 -0.28 -17.36
N ALA A 62 -14.06 -0.14 -17.97
CA ALA A 62 -15.25 -0.94 -17.66
C ALA A 62 -15.05 -2.47 -17.79
N ARG A 63 -14.03 -2.91 -18.54
CA ARG A 63 -13.69 -4.33 -18.70
C ARG A 63 -13.29 -5.00 -17.38
N TRP A 64 -12.74 -4.25 -16.42
CA TRP A 64 -12.26 -4.79 -15.14
C TRP A 64 -13.37 -5.37 -14.27
N SER A 65 -14.61 -4.88 -14.42
CA SER A 65 -15.74 -5.36 -13.63
C SER A 65 -16.23 -6.74 -14.07
N ARG A 66 -16.08 -7.12 -15.35
CA ARG A 66 -16.63 -8.39 -15.87
C ARG A 66 -15.97 -9.63 -15.28
N LEU A 67 -14.65 -9.61 -15.03
CA LEU A 67 -13.99 -10.74 -14.38
C LEU A 67 -14.44 -10.87 -12.94
N LEU A 68 -14.55 -9.73 -12.24
CA LEU A 68 -15.01 -9.70 -10.85
C LEU A 68 -16.44 -10.21 -10.71
N GLU A 69 -17.35 -9.80 -11.60
CA GLU A 69 -18.73 -10.28 -11.70
C GLU A 69 -18.78 -11.80 -11.91
N LYS A 70 -18.01 -12.32 -12.88
CA LYS A 70 -17.94 -13.76 -13.14
C LYS A 70 -17.40 -14.55 -11.95
N GLU A 71 -16.40 -14.04 -11.24
CA GLU A 71 -15.88 -14.68 -10.04
C GLU A 71 -16.85 -14.58 -8.87
N ALA A 72 -17.60 -13.48 -8.73
CA ALA A 72 -18.65 -13.34 -7.73
C ALA A 72 -19.78 -14.36 -7.95
N GLU A 73 -20.26 -14.52 -9.18
CA GLU A 73 -21.28 -15.51 -9.53
C GLU A 73 -20.82 -16.94 -9.18
N LYS A 74 -19.60 -17.32 -9.56
CA LYS A 74 -19.03 -18.63 -9.22
C LYS A 74 -18.92 -18.87 -7.71
N LEU A 75 -18.67 -17.82 -6.94
CA LEU A 75 -18.50 -17.89 -5.49
C LEU A 75 -19.82 -17.68 -4.73
N GLY A 76 -20.93 -17.42 -5.43
CA GLY A 76 -22.25 -17.17 -4.83
C GLY A 76 -22.35 -15.84 -4.08
N ALA A 77 -21.54 -14.84 -4.45
CA ALA A 77 -21.59 -13.51 -3.85
C ALA A 77 -22.61 -12.61 -4.57
N ASP A 78 -23.38 -11.85 -3.79
CA ASP A 78 -24.26 -10.79 -4.31
C ASP A 78 -23.42 -9.53 -4.54
N LEU A 79 -22.88 -9.41 -5.75
CA LEU A 79 -22.01 -8.30 -6.15
C LEU A 79 -22.81 -7.21 -6.85
N THR A 80 -22.76 -6.00 -6.29
CA THR A 80 -23.19 -4.76 -6.95
C THR A 80 -21.96 -3.95 -7.37
N VAL A 81 -21.84 -3.63 -8.67
CA VAL A 81 -20.79 -2.75 -9.19
C VAL A 81 -21.34 -1.34 -9.36
N LEU A 82 -20.70 -0.34 -8.75
CA LEU A 82 -21.09 1.06 -8.90
C LEU A 82 -20.41 1.70 -10.11
N ASP A 83 -21.17 2.05 -11.13
CA ASP A 83 -20.70 2.76 -12.33
C ASP A 83 -20.77 4.29 -12.21
N THR A 84 -21.46 4.79 -11.18
CA THR A 84 -21.67 6.22 -10.95
C THR A 84 -20.49 6.84 -10.19
N PRO A 85 -19.99 8.03 -10.60
CA PRO A 85 -18.86 8.70 -9.95
C PRO A 85 -19.29 9.33 -8.60
N VAL A 86 -19.44 8.50 -7.58
CA VAL A 86 -19.78 8.93 -6.22
C VAL A 86 -18.57 8.85 -5.29
N LEU A 87 -18.43 9.79 -4.34
CA LEU A 87 -17.38 9.74 -3.33
C LEU A 87 -17.53 8.53 -2.40
N ALA A 88 -16.43 7.97 -1.91
CA ALA A 88 -16.50 6.82 -1.00
C ALA A 88 -17.20 7.18 0.31
N GLU A 89 -17.01 8.42 0.77
CA GLU A 89 -17.61 9.02 1.95
C GLU A 89 -19.15 9.02 1.92
N VAL A 90 -19.74 9.20 0.73
CA VAL A 90 -21.20 9.14 0.56
C VAL A 90 -21.68 7.70 0.78
N LEU A 91 -20.94 6.70 0.29
CA LEU A 91 -21.26 5.29 0.53
C LEU A 91 -21.11 4.93 2.00
N TYR A 92 -20.10 5.48 2.70
CA TYR A 92 -19.92 5.28 4.13
C TYR A 92 -21.11 5.79 4.94
N GLN A 93 -21.68 6.94 4.55
CA GLN A 93 -22.86 7.51 5.21
C GLN A 93 -24.14 6.73 4.91
N ARG A 94 -24.37 6.40 3.63
CA ARG A 94 -25.64 5.80 3.18
C ARG A 94 -25.73 4.30 3.47
N MET A 95 -24.65 3.54 3.31
CA MET A 95 -24.66 2.08 3.41
C MET A 95 -24.09 1.54 4.71
N ARG A 96 -23.33 2.35 5.46
CA ARG A 96 -22.59 1.93 6.67
C ARG A 96 -21.89 0.56 6.50
N PRO A 97 -20.96 0.41 5.54
CA PRO A 97 -20.37 -0.88 5.19
C PRO A 97 -19.86 -1.66 6.40
N ALA A 98 -20.17 -2.96 6.47
CA ALA A 98 -19.67 -3.86 7.53
C ALA A 98 -18.15 -4.05 7.45
N LEU A 99 -17.56 -3.86 6.25
CA LEU A 99 -16.12 -3.88 6.02
C LEU A 99 -15.78 -3.03 4.79
N VAL A 100 -14.71 -2.24 4.85
CA VAL A 100 -14.15 -1.55 3.69
C VAL A 100 -12.79 -2.14 3.33
N VAL A 101 -12.67 -2.69 2.12
CA VAL A 101 -11.47 -3.38 1.64
C VAL A 101 -10.83 -2.58 0.52
N GLY A 102 -9.50 -2.45 0.55
CA GLY A 102 -8.77 -1.80 -0.54
C GLY A 102 -7.28 -2.10 -0.50
N CYS A 103 -6.55 -1.59 -1.49
CA CYS A 103 -5.09 -1.72 -1.50
C CYS A 103 -4.40 -0.66 -0.63
N PHE A 104 -4.28 0.58 -1.12
CA PHE A 104 -3.75 1.70 -0.33
C PHE A 104 -4.56 3.00 -0.49
N SER A 105 -5.82 2.91 -0.93
CA SER A 105 -6.70 4.07 -1.03
C SER A 105 -6.77 4.79 0.32
N THR A 106 -6.56 6.11 0.31
CA THR A 106 -6.69 6.95 1.52
C THR A 106 -8.11 6.91 2.09
N ALA A 107 -9.10 6.54 1.28
CA ALA A 107 -10.47 6.32 1.73
C ALA A 107 -10.58 5.22 2.80
N LEU A 108 -9.65 4.26 2.87
CA LEU A 108 -9.57 3.32 3.99
C LEU A 108 -9.28 4.02 5.32
N LEU A 109 -8.35 4.98 5.32
CA LEU A 109 -8.03 5.76 6.51
C LEU A 109 -9.20 6.68 6.87
N THR A 110 -9.89 7.25 5.88
CA THR A 110 -11.13 8.01 6.09
C THR A 110 -12.21 7.15 6.74
N ALA A 111 -12.47 5.95 6.20
CA ALA A 111 -13.45 5.00 6.73
C ALA A 111 -13.18 4.65 8.19
N SER A 112 -11.93 4.31 8.53
CA SER A 112 -11.54 3.94 9.89
C SER A 112 -11.54 5.13 10.85
N ALA A 113 -10.90 6.25 10.48
CA ALA A 113 -10.63 7.35 11.40
C ALA A 113 -11.82 8.31 11.55
N LEU A 114 -12.62 8.53 10.49
CA LEU A 114 -13.71 9.52 10.50
C LEU A 114 -15.11 8.89 10.57
N TYR A 115 -15.25 7.62 10.14
CA TYR A 115 -16.55 6.93 10.12
C TYR A 115 -16.63 5.74 11.08
N GLY A 116 -15.52 5.36 11.72
CA GLY A 116 -15.45 4.23 12.64
C GLY A 116 -15.78 2.89 11.96
N LEU A 117 -15.56 2.77 10.64
CA LEU A 117 -15.87 1.57 9.88
C LEU A 117 -14.72 0.56 9.96
N PRO A 118 -15.01 -0.76 10.00
CA PRO A 118 -14.00 -1.78 9.88
C PRO A 118 -13.30 -1.71 8.52
N VAL A 119 -11.98 -1.90 8.50
CA VAL A 119 -11.18 -1.85 7.29
C VAL A 119 -10.21 -3.01 7.18
N ALA A 120 -9.84 -3.35 5.96
CA ALA A 120 -8.77 -4.30 5.68
C ALA A 120 -7.99 -3.88 4.43
N ARG A 121 -6.67 -4.08 4.46
CA ARG A 121 -5.79 -3.86 3.32
C ARG A 121 -5.43 -5.17 2.63
N VAL A 122 -5.17 -5.12 1.33
CA VAL A 122 -4.64 -6.27 0.57
C VAL A 122 -3.67 -5.85 -0.51
N GLY A 123 -2.58 -6.61 -0.68
CA GLY A 123 -1.68 -6.47 -1.84
C GLY A 123 -0.67 -5.33 -1.78
N THR A 124 -0.53 -4.65 -0.64
CA THR A 124 0.45 -3.56 -0.44
C THR A 124 1.91 -4.02 -0.50
N GLY A 125 2.22 -5.24 -0.04
CA GLY A 125 3.58 -5.79 -0.02
C GLY A 125 4.25 -5.79 -1.42
N PRO A 126 3.68 -6.48 -2.41
CA PRO A 126 4.20 -6.46 -3.79
C PRO A 126 4.30 -5.06 -4.39
N LEU A 127 3.39 -4.15 -4.05
CA LEU A 127 3.43 -2.77 -4.55
C LEU A 127 4.63 -1.98 -4.02
N LEU A 128 4.94 -2.07 -2.72
CA LEU A 128 6.13 -1.42 -2.13
C LEU A 128 7.41 -1.82 -2.87
N ASP A 129 7.43 -3.03 -3.42
CA ASP A 129 8.54 -3.53 -4.20
C ASP A 129 8.61 -3.00 -5.63
N ARG A 130 7.47 -2.71 -6.25
CA ARG A 130 7.37 -2.28 -7.66
C ARG A 130 7.39 -0.77 -7.84
N LEU A 131 7.06 0.00 -6.81
CA LEU A 131 7.09 1.47 -6.86
C LEU A 131 8.50 1.99 -7.20
N THR A 132 8.63 2.41 -8.46
CA THR A 132 9.83 2.99 -9.06
C THR A 132 9.49 4.36 -9.66
N PRO A 133 10.35 5.38 -9.51
CA PRO A 133 11.57 5.40 -8.67
C PRO A 133 11.23 5.18 -7.19
N TYR A 134 12.24 4.99 -6.32
CA TYR A 134 12.00 4.81 -4.88
C TYR A 134 11.19 5.99 -4.31
N GLU A 135 11.39 7.17 -4.89
CA GLU A 135 10.74 8.44 -4.60
C GLU A 135 9.29 8.56 -5.07
N ASN A 136 8.73 7.55 -5.74
CA ASN A 136 7.34 7.55 -6.18
C ASN A 136 6.41 7.95 -5.01
N SER A 137 5.58 8.97 -5.21
CA SER A 137 4.75 9.59 -4.17
C SER A 137 3.81 8.59 -3.49
N ASN A 138 3.37 7.55 -4.21
CA ASN A 138 2.52 6.49 -3.65
C ASN A 138 3.22 5.63 -2.59
N ARG A 139 4.55 5.72 -2.45
CA ARG A 139 5.26 4.97 -1.41
C ARG A 139 4.83 5.39 -0.01
N VAL A 140 4.52 6.66 0.22
CA VAL A 140 4.04 7.15 1.52
C VAL A 140 2.66 6.56 1.88
N PRO A 141 1.58 6.72 1.08
CA PRO A 141 0.28 6.16 1.41
C PRO A 141 0.30 4.62 1.48
N VAL A 142 1.02 3.93 0.59
CA VAL A 142 1.19 2.46 0.69
C VAL A 142 1.87 2.06 1.99
N THR A 143 2.92 2.79 2.41
CA THR A 143 3.60 2.53 3.69
C THR A 143 2.64 2.70 4.86
N ILE A 144 1.87 3.79 4.88
CA ILE A 144 0.93 4.07 5.97
C ILE A 144 -0.14 2.98 6.08
N VAL A 145 -0.78 2.64 4.95
CA VAL A 145 -1.83 1.62 4.94
C VAL A 145 -1.28 0.24 5.32
N ASP A 146 -0.13 -0.15 4.76
CA ASP A 146 0.49 -1.44 5.05
C ASP A 146 0.96 -1.58 6.50
N ALA A 147 1.41 -0.48 7.10
CA ALA A 147 1.92 -0.45 8.45
C ALA A 147 0.82 -0.36 9.52
N LEU A 148 -0.33 0.22 9.18
CA LEU A 148 -1.42 0.43 10.14
C LEU A 148 -2.52 -0.63 10.06
N LEU A 149 -3.02 -0.94 8.86
CA LEU A 149 -4.29 -1.65 8.69
C LEU A 149 -4.09 -3.17 8.68
N PRO A 150 -5.07 -3.95 9.18
CA PRO A 150 -4.98 -5.42 9.15
C PRO A 150 -4.97 -5.97 7.72
N GLU A 151 -4.26 -7.08 7.49
CA GLU A 151 -4.30 -7.80 6.20
C GLU A 151 -5.63 -8.50 6.08
N LEU A 152 -6.26 -8.40 4.91
CA LEU A 152 -7.54 -9.06 4.65
C LEU A 152 -7.51 -10.58 4.93
N THR A 153 -6.35 -11.22 4.76
CA THR A 153 -6.18 -12.65 5.01
C THR A 153 -5.87 -13.00 6.48
N ASP A 154 -5.72 -12.01 7.37
CA ASP A 154 -5.58 -12.21 8.82
C ASP A 154 -6.94 -11.95 9.47
N GLU A 155 -7.80 -12.96 9.46
CA GLU A 155 -9.21 -12.83 9.89
C GLU A 155 -9.34 -12.35 11.33
N SER A 156 -8.47 -12.82 12.23
CA SER A 156 -8.46 -12.36 13.63
C SER A 156 -8.10 -10.88 13.73
N ALA A 157 -7.06 -10.42 13.00
CA ALA A 157 -6.71 -9.01 13.01
C ALA A 157 -7.79 -8.12 12.39
N VAL A 158 -8.50 -8.59 11.35
CA VAL A 158 -9.62 -7.85 10.76
C VAL A 158 -10.80 -7.78 11.73
N ASN A 159 -11.21 -8.90 12.33
CA ASN A 159 -12.35 -8.91 13.27
C ASN A 159 -12.09 -8.05 14.51
N GLU A 160 -10.84 -8.02 15.01
CA GLU A 160 -10.45 -7.16 16.13
C GLU A 160 -10.11 -5.72 15.73
N GLN A 161 -10.09 -5.41 14.42
CA GLN A 161 -9.54 -4.16 13.88
C GLN A 161 -8.15 -3.83 14.44
N ARG A 162 -7.33 -4.87 14.60
CA ARG A 162 -6.02 -4.82 15.25
C ARG A 162 -5.04 -4.08 14.36
N ARG A 163 -4.58 -2.92 14.83
CA ARG A 163 -3.51 -2.17 14.16
C ARG A 163 -2.19 -2.90 14.30
N SER A 164 -1.39 -2.90 13.23
CA SER A 164 -0.07 -3.54 13.25
C SER A 164 0.98 -2.72 14.01
N MET A 165 0.76 -1.41 14.18
CA MET A 165 1.57 -0.54 15.03
C MET A 165 0.78 0.68 15.53
N ASP A 166 1.34 1.35 16.54
CA ASP A 166 0.81 2.63 17.03
C ASP A 166 1.25 3.83 16.16
N VAL A 167 0.67 5.00 16.44
CA VAL A 167 0.90 6.24 15.67
C VAL A 167 2.33 6.77 15.86
N THR A 168 2.96 6.53 17.00
CA THR A 168 4.34 6.98 17.27
C THR A 168 5.32 6.14 16.43
N ALA A 169 5.18 4.82 16.44
CA ALA A 169 5.96 3.91 15.60
C ALA A 169 5.75 4.21 14.11
N LEU A 170 4.51 4.50 13.70
CA LEU A 170 4.21 4.94 12.33
C LEU A 170 4.94 6.24 11.98
N THR A 171 4.93 7.22 12.88
CA THR A 171 5.59 8.52 12.67
C THR A 171 7.08 8.33 12.40
N ASP A 172 7.74 7.47 13.18
CA ASP A 172 9.16 7.16 12.99
C ASP A 172 9.42 6.43 11.66
N LEU A 173 8.57 5.48 11.29
CA LEU A 173 8.64 4.80 9.99
C LEU A 173 8.47 5.79 8.83
N VAL A 174 7.45 6.66 8.88
CA VAL A 174 7.17 7.65 7.83
C VAL A 174 8.30 8.66 7.71
N ARG A 175 8.90 9.11 8.82
CA ARG A 175 10.10 9.97 8.79
C ARG A 175 11.29 9.27 8.14
N ALA A 176 11.53 8.01 8.47
CA ALA A 176 12.61 7.23 7.88
C ALA A 176 12.40 6.99 6.37
N VAL A 177 11.18 6.64 5.95
CA VAL A 177 10.81 6.49 4.53
C VAL A 177 10.90 7.83 3.81
N GLY A 178 10.42 8.92 4.41
CA GLY A 178 10.47 10.27 3.87
C GLY A 178 11.90 10.75 3.64
N PHE A 179 12.81 10.55 4.61
CA PHE A 179 14.24 10.80 4.41
C PHE A 179 14.80 9.94 3.27
N ALA A 180 14.49 8.64 3.26
CA ALA A 180 14.97 7.74 2.23
C ALA A 180 14.44 8.14 0.84
N MET A 181 13.23 8.70 0.74
CA MET A 181 12.68 9.23 -0.51
C MET A 181 13.36 10.55 -0.89
N GLN A 182 13.35 11.54 -0.01
CA GLN A 182 13.74 12.92 -0.36
C GLN A 182 14.85 13.46 0.57
N PRO A 183 16.06 12.86 0.56
CA PRO A 183 17.13 13.20 1.51
C PRO A 183 17.69 14.61 1.32
N LYS A 184 17.47 15.23 0.15
CA LYS A 184 17.86 16.62 -0.13
C LYS A 184 16.85 17.64 0.39
N ILE A 185 15.57 17.26 0.43
CA ILE A 185 14.48 18.13 0.91
C ILE A 185 14.38 18.04 2.43
N TYR A 186 14.59 16.84 3.00
CA TYR A 186 14.49 16.58 4.43
C TYR A 186 15.84 16.13 5.04
N PRO A 187 16.94 16.89 4.90
CA PRO A 187 18.24 16.46 5.42
C PRO A 187 18.22 16.23 6.93
N ASP A 188 17.40 16.99 7.66
CA ASP A 188 17.28 16.93 9.12
C ASP A 188 16.62 15.65 9.63
N LEU A 189 15.95 14.89 8.76
CA LEU A 189 15.38 13.58 9.10
C LEU A 189 16.42 12.45 9.11
N ARG A 190 17.68 12.70 8.72
CA ARG A 190 18.74 11.68 8.68
C ARG A 190 18.93 10.96 10.03
N PRO A 191 19.07 11.66 11.18
CA PRO A 191 19.24 10.98 12.46
C PRO A 191 18.05 10.11 12.85
N ALA A 192 16.82 10.56 12.56
CA ALA A 192 15.60 9.78 12.78
C ALA A 192 15.59 8.51 11.91
N ALA A 193 15.96 8.63 10.63
CA ALA A 193 16.05 7.49 9.72
C ALA A 193 17.10 6.45 10.17
N GLU A 194 18.29 6.90 10.58
CA GLU A 194 19.34 6.01 11.11
C GLU A 194 18.90 5.30 12.39
N THR A 195 18.22 6.02 13.28
CA THR A 195 17.68 5.45 14.53
C THR A 195 16.63 4.40 14.24
N TYR A 196 15.66 4.71 13.37
CA TYR A 196 14.61 3.77 12.99
C TYR A 196 15.20 2.49 12.38
N LEU A 197 16.10 2.64 11.39
CA LEU A 197 16.69 1.50 10.71
C LEU A 197 17.59 0.65 11.61
N THR A 198 18.22 1.25 12.63
CA THR A 198 19.02 0.49 13.59
C THR A 198 18.15 -0.34 14.53
N ARG A 199 17.02 0.22 14.98
CA ARG A 199 16.17 -0.40 16.01
C ARG A 199 15.08 -1.32 15.45
N HIS A 200 14.53 -0.97 14.29
CA HIS A 200 13.29 -1.56 13.79
C HIS A 200 13.43 -2.28 12.45
N LEU A 201 14.63 -2.32 11.83
CA LEU A 201 14.83 -3.04 10.58
C LEU A 201 14.85 -4.56 10.81
N ASN A 202 13.78 -5.24 10.44
CA ASN A 202 13.58 -6.67 10.59
C ASN A 202 13.05 -7.28 9.28
N HIS A 203 12.60 -8.54 9.28
CA HIS A 203 12.05 -9.18 8.08
C HIS A 203 10.81 -8.43 7.56
N HIS A 204 9.93 -7.98 8.45
CA HIS A 204 8.70 -7.28 8.11
C HIS A 204 8.95 -5.87 7.57
N THR A 205 9.77 -5.06 8.24
CA THR A 205 9.97 -3.64 7.90
C THR A 205 10.93 -3.42 6.72
N ARG A 206 11.67 -4.46 6.29
CA ARG A 206 12.56 -4.40 5.12
C ARG A 206 11.84 -4.04 3.83
N ARG A 207 10.56 -4.39 3.69
CA ARG A 207 9.75 -4.09 2.49
C ARG A 207 9.66 -2.59 2.18
N TYR A 208 9.78 -1.73 3.20
CA TYR A 208 9.72 -0.27 3.00
C TYR A 208 11.02 0.29 2.42
N PHE A 209 12.16 -0.40 2.60
CA PHE A 209 13.49 0.13 2.28
C PHE A 209 14.23 -0.76 1.28
N LYS A 210 14.38 -0.26 0.05
CA LYS A 210 15.18 -0.95 -0.97
C LYS A 210 16.66 -0.98 -0.55
N ARG A 211 17.27 -2.15 -0.54
CA ARG A 211 18.70 -2.33 -0.19
C ARG A 211 19.63 -1.40 -0.99
N LYS A 212 19.38 -1.25 -2.29
CA LYS A 212 20.14 -0.33 -3.16
C LYS A 212 20.03 1.12 -2.67
N ARG A 213 18.85 1.53 -2.19
CA ARG A 213 18.61 2.88 -1.65
C ARG A 213 19.31 3.11 -0.32
N LEU A 214 19.22 2.15 0.60
CA LEU A 214 19.97 2.21 1.87
C LEU A 214 21.47 2.34 1.60
N THR A 215 21.98 1.59 0.62
CA THR A 215 23.40 1.63 0.22
C THR A 215 23.79 2.99 -0.35
N SER A 216 22.98 3.57 -1.25
CA SER A 216 23.29 4.86 -1.87
C SER A 216 23.31 6.01 -0.86
N LEU A 217 22.49 5.92 0.19
CA LEU A 217 22.37 6.91 1.26
C LEU A 217 23.30 6.64 2.46
N ALA A 218 24.09 5.55 2.42
CA ALA A 218 24.93 5.12 3.53
C ALA A 218 24.14 4.93 4.85
N LEU A 219 22.92 4.41 4.76
CA LEU A 219 22.03 4.13 5.88
C LEU A 219 22.24 2.70 6.44
N PRO A 220 21.88 2.45 7.72
CA PRO A 220 21.89 1.10 8.31
C PRO A 220 21.06 0.11 7.47
N GLY A 221 21.48 -1.17 7.47
CA GLY A 221 20.79 -2.23 6.72
C GLY A 221 21.24 -2.44 5.27
N ALA A 222 22.15 -1.61 4.76
CA ALA A 222 22.69 -1.72 3.40
C ALA A 222 23.69 -2.88 3.19
N VAL A 223 24.50 -3.16 4.21
CA VAL A 223 25.67 -4.05 4.17
C VAL A 223 25.71 -4.88 5.48
N PRO A 224 26.17 -6.15 5.47
CA PRO A 224 26.40 -6.91 6.71
C PRO A 224 27.18 -6.07 7.74
N ALA A 225 26.87 -6.22 9.04
CA ALA A 225 27.44 -5.39 10.12
C ALA A 225 28.98 -5.28 10.05
N GLN A 226 29.66 -6.34 9.62
CA GLN A 226 31.11 -6.41 9.41
C GLN A 226 31.67 -5.41 8.37
N LEU A 227 30.84 -4.83 7.51
CA LEU A 227 31.23 -3.90 6.45
C LEU A 227 30.53 -2.53 6.59
N ALA A 228 29.85 -2.28 7.72
CA ALA A 228 29.09 -1.06 7.98
C ALA A 228 29.96 0.21 8.10
N PHE A 229 31.29 0.07 8.18
CA PHE A 229 32.25 1.19 8.19
C PHE A 229 32.50 1.79 6.79
N ILE A 230 32.26 1.02 5.72
CA ILE A 230 32.56 1.40 4.33
C ILE A 230 31.68 2.56 3.82
N PRO A 231 30.36 2.60 4.08
CA PRO A 231 29.49 3.68 3.58
C PRO A 231 29.73 5.04 4.26
N ARG A 232 30.25 5.04 5.50
CA ARG A 232 30.38 6.23 6.35
C ARG A 232 31.54 7.16 6.00
N ASN A 233 32.50 6.71 5.19
CA ASN A 233 33.68 7.49 4.84
C ASN A 233 33.64 7.91 3.36
N ALA A 234 33.58 9.23 3.10
CA ALA A 234 33.52 9.80 1.76
C ALA A 234 34.72 9.39 0.89
N THR A 235 35.90 9.25 1.50
CA THR A 235 37.13 8.82 0.84
C THR A 235 37.06 7.35 0.43
N VAL A 236 36.57 6.48 1.32
CA VAL A 236 36.39 5.04 1.04
C VAL A 236 35.39 4.80 -0.08
N ARG A 237 34.27 5.56 -0.13
CA ARG A 237 33.33 5.50 -1.27
C ARG A 237 33.98 5.89 -2.60
N ARG A 238 34.83 6.92 -2.60
CA ARG A 238 35.49 7.41 -3.82
C ARG A 238 36.49 6.37 -4.34
N VAL A 239 37.23 5.72 -3.46
CA VAL A 239 38.15 4.61 -3.79
C VAL A 239 37.38 3.39 -4.30
N ALA A 240 36.31 2.97 -3.63
CA ALA A 240 35.50 1.83 -4.06
C ALA A 240 34.84 2.05 -5.44
N ARG A 241 34.41 3.28 -5.75
CA ARG A 241 33.88 3.63 -7.08
C ARG A 241 34.96 3.54 -8.17
N ARG A 242 36.18 4.05 -7.90
CA ARG A 242 37.33 3.93 -8.82
C ARG A 242 37.75 2.48 -9.05
N ALA A 243 37.76 1.65 -8.01
CA ALA A 243 38.08 0.23 -8.14
C ALA A 243 37.06 -0.51 -9.02
N ARG A 244 35.75 -0.20 -8.89
CA ARG A 244 34.70 -0.79 -9.74
C ARG A 244 34.74 -0.32 -11.19
N SER A 245 35.08 0.94 -11.45
CA SER A 245 35.22 1.44 -12.84
C SER A 245 36.41 0.81 -13.54
N LEU A 246 37.52 0.61 -12.83
CA LEU A 246 38.69 -0.10 -13.36
C LEU A 246 38.38 -1.58 -13.64
N LYS A 247 37.67 -2.26 -12.73
CA LYS A 247 37.28 -3.67 -12.95
C LYS A 247 36.32 -3.84 -14.14
N ARG A 248 35.48 -2.85 -14.45
CA ARG A 248 34.62 -2.84 -15.65
C ARG A 248 35.38 -2.54 -16.94
N ALA A 249 36.48 -1.80 -16.87
CA ALA A 249 37.33 -1.50 -18.03
C ALA A 249 38.24 -2.68 -18.39
N VAL A 250 38.63 -3.49 -17.41
CA VAL A 250 39.48 -4.69 -17.59
C VAL A 250 38.68 -5.94 -17.99
N GLY A 251 37.34 -5.90 -17.86
CA GLY A 251 36.45 -7.00 -18.25
C GLY A 251 35.71 -6.78 -19.58
N ARG A 252 36.21 -5.90 -20.44
CA ARG A 252 35.72 -5.65 -21.80
C ARG A 252 36.77 -6.08 -22.81
#